data_AF-A0A7S7NUG4-F1
#
_entry.id   AF-A0A7S7NUG4-F1
#
_cell.length_a   1.000
_cell.length_b   1.000
_cell.length_c   1.000
_cell.angle_alpha   90.00
_cell.angle_beta   90.00
_cell.angle_gamma   90.00
#
_symmetry.space_group_name_H-M   'P 1'
#
loop_
_entity.id
_entity.type
_entity.pdbx_description
1 polymer ?
#
loop_
_entity_poly.entity_id
_entity_poly.type
_entity_poly.pdbx_seq_one_letter_code
_entity_poly.pdbx_strand_id
1 'polypeptide(L)' 'MFEELAGIAMVDVVMPTRTGVTIRKRCISRPTEHQAILLQRLGLSLPSSMEKHTL' A
#
# COMPACT_ATOMS: atom_id res chain seq x y z
N MET A 1 -16.84 2.25 -11.81
CA MET A 1 -15.95 2.27 -13.00
C MET A 1 -14.56 1.66 -12.74
N PHE A 2 -14.07 1.55 -11.49
CA PHE A 2 -12.81 0.82 -11.19
C PHE A 2 -12.93 -0.05 -9.93
N GLU A 3 -13.96 -0.89 -9.86
CA GLU A 3 -14.20 -1.75 -8.68
C GLU A 3 -13.02 -2.66 -8.38
N GLU A 4 -12.35 -3.17 -9.42
CA GLU A 4 -11.15 -3.98 -9.27
C GLU A 4 -9.99 -3.24 -8.59
N LEU A 5 -9.87 -1.92 -8.72
CA LEU A 5 -8.84 -1.14 -8.03
C LEU A 5 -9.23 -0.74 -6.61
N ALA A 6 -10.50 -0.87 -6.23
CA ALA A 6 -11.00 -0.44 -4.92
C ALA A 6 -10.37 -1.22 -3.75
N GLY A 7 -9.87 -2.44 -3.99
CA GLY A 7 -9.13 -3.21 -3.00
C GLY A 7 -7.70 -2.72 -2.76
N ILE A 8 -7.17 -1.86 -3.64
CA ILE A 8 -5.86 -1.23 -3.48
C ILE A 8 -6.07 0.08 -2.73
N ALA A 9 -5.74 0.10 -1.45
CA ALA A 9 -6.01 1.21 -0.55
C ALA A 9 -4.80 1.51 0.35
N MET A 10 -4.77 2.74 0.86
CA MET A 10 -3.83 3.12 1.90
C MET A 10 -4.28 2.55 3.24
N VAL A 11 -3.38 1.84 3.92
CA VAL A 11 -3.62 1.21 5.21
C VAL A 11 -2.56 1.63 6.22
N ASP A 12 -2.97 1.79 7.47
CA ASP A 12 -2.04 1.98 8.58
C ASP A 12 -1.57 0.62 9.11
N VAL A 13 -0.26 0.37 9.04
CA VAL A 13 0.36 -0.81 9.63
C VAL A 13 0.99 -0.40 10.96
N VAL A 14 0.57 -1.10 12.01
CA VAL A 14 1.00 -0.89 13.39
C VAL A 14 1.93 -2.04 13.78
N MET A 15 3.21 -1.73 14.01
CA MET A 15 4.23 -2.71 14.36
C MET A 15 4.69 -2.49 15.81
N PRO A 16 4.40 -3.42 16.72
CA PRO A 16 4.88 -3.33 18.10
C PRO A 16 6.39 -3.59 18.14
N THR A 17 7.11 -2.84 18.98
CA THR A 17 8.54 -3.07 19.23
C THR A 17 8.77 -3.68 20.61
N ARG A 18 9.91 -4.36 20.76
CA ARG A 18 10.31 -4.98 22.04
C ARG A 18 10.50 -3.95 23.17
N THR A 19 10.73 -2.68 22.85
CA THR A 19 10.92 -1.58 23.81
C THR A 19 9.61 -0.87 24.18
N GLY A 20 8.46 -1.40 23.74
CA GLY A 20 7.14 -0.83 24.05
C GLY A 20 6.72 0.33 23.16
N VAL A 21 7.59 0.80 22.26
CA VAL A 21 7.23 1.80 21.25
C VAL A 21 6.45 1.11 20.12
N THR A 22 5.44 1.77 19.58
CA THR A 22 4.71 1.27 18.43
C THR A 22 5.05 2.10 17.19
N ILE A 23 5.51 1.43 16.14
CA ILE A 23 5.80 2.06 14.86
C ILE A 23 4.53 2.04 14.02
N ARG A 24 4.06 3.21 13.59
CA ARG A 24 2.97 3.33 12.63
C ARG A 24 3.52 3.71 11.27
N LYS A 25 3.18 2.93 10.24
CA LYS A 25 3.58 3.19 8.86
C LYS A 25 2.36 3.12 7.95
N ARG A 26 2.16 4.16 7.13
CA ARG A 26 1.19 4.11 6.04
C ARG A 26 1.76 3.28 4.90
N CYS A 27 1.06 2.23 4.53
CA CYS A 27 1.39 1.29 3.47
C CYS A 27 0.24 1.22 2.46
N ILE A 28 0.49 0.64 1.29
CA ILE A 28 -0.55 0.29 0.33
C ILE A 28 -0.87 -1.20 0.51
N SER A 29 -2.15 -1.57 0.47
CA SER A 29 -2.55 -2.97 0.51
C SER A 29 -1.92 -3.74 -0.67
N ARG A 30 -1.53 -4.98 -0.41
CA ARG A 30 -0.96 -5.84 -1.45
C ARG A 30 -2.07 -6.17 -2.45
N PRO A 31 -1.88 -5.88 -3.76
CA PRO A 31 -2.88 -6.22 -4.76
C PRO A 31 -3.04 -7.74 -4.88
N THR A 32 -4.24 -8.20 -5.21
CA THR A 32 -4.48 -9.59 -5.61
C THR A 32 -3.76 -9.88 -6.93
N GLU A 33 -3.63 -11.16 -7.29
CA GLU A 33 -3.00 -11.56 -8.56
C GLU A 33 -3.67 -10.89 -9.77
N HIS A 34 -5.00 -10.91 -9.82
CA HIS A 34 -5.79 -10.28 -10.87
C HIS A 34 -5.55 -8.76 -10.94
N GLN A 35 -5.48 -8.10 -9.78
CA GLN A 35 -5.16 -6.67 -9.69
C GLN A 35 -3.75 -6.37 -10.17
N ALA A 36 -2.76 -7.22 -9.84
CA ALA A 36 -1.38 -7.05 -10.29
C ALA A 36 -1.26 -7.16 -11.83
N ILE A 37 -1.96 -8.12 -12.44
CA ILE A 37 -2.03 -8.26 -13.90
C ILE A 37 -2.70 -7.03 -14.53
N LEU A 38 -3.79 -6.53 -13.94
CA LEU A 38 -4.47 -5.33 -14.41
C LEU A 38 -3.54 -4.11 -14.34
N LEU A 39 -2.87 -3.88 -13.20
CA LEU A 39 -1.89 -2.81 -13.03
C LEU A 39 -0.78 -2.88 -14.09
N GLN A 40 -0.24 -4.07 -14.33
CA GLN A 40 0.80 -4.29 -15.34
C GLN A 40 0.30 -3.92 -16.74
N ARG A 41 -0.93 -4.31 -17.10
CA ARG A 41 -1.55 -3.97 -18.39
C ARG A 41 -1.83 -2.48 -18.54
N LEU A 42 -2.15 -1.80 -17.44
CA LEU A 42 -2.37 -0.35 -17.40
C LEU A 42 -1.06 0.45 -17.32
N GLY A 43 0.10 -0.21 -17.17
CA GLY A 43 1.39 0.45 -16.97
C GLY A 43 1.50 1.19 -15.64
N LEU A 44 0.69 0.81 -14.65
CA LEU A 44 0.68 1.41 -13.31
C LEU A 44 1.54 0.58 -12.36
N SER A 45 2.46 1.24 -11.65
CA SER A 45 3.24 0.62 -10.58
C SER A 45 2.82 1.17 -9.22
N LEU A 46 2.68 0.29 -8.23
CA LEU A 46 2.46 0.71 -6.86
C LEU A 46 3.79 1.01 -6.17
N PRO A 47 3.90 2.10 -5.40
CA PRO A 47 5.10 2.38 -4.63
C PRO A 47 5.26 1.35 -3.49
N SER A 48 6.50 0.90 -3.27
CA SER A 48 6.86 -0.03 -2.20
C SER A 48 6.86 0.61 -0.81
N SER A 49 6.94 1.94 -0.75
CA SER A 49 6.83 2.75 0.46
C SER A 49 6.34 4.13 0.09
N MET A 50 5.47 4.71 0.93
CA MET A 50 5.13 6.12 0.78
C MET A 50 6.23 6.98 1.39
N GLU A 51 6.91 7.76 0.56
CA GLU A 51 7.90 8.73 1.04
C GLU A 51 7.20 9.91 1.71
N LYS A 52 7.82 10.43 2.77
CA LYS A 52 7.31 11.61 3.47
C LYS A 52 7.63 12.83 2.62
N HIS A 53 6.68 13.33 1.85
CA HIS A 53 6.80 14.65 1.27
C HIS A 53 6.72 15.66 2.42
N THR A 54 7.89 16.14 2.86
CA THR A 54 8.01 17.18 3.89
C THR A 54 7.96 18.49 3.12
N LEU A 55 6.87 19.25 3.29
CA LEU A 55 6.75 20.62 2.80
C LEU A 55 7.53 21.56 3.71
#